data_AF-A0A7Y4ZI42-F1
#
_entry.id   AF-A0A7Y4ZI42-F1
#
_cell.length_a   1.000
_cell.length_b   1.000
_cell.length_c   1.000
_cell.angle_alpha   90.00
_cell.angle_beta   90.00
_cell.angle_gamma   90.00
#
_symmetry.space_group_name_H-M   'P 1'
#
loop_
_entity.id
_entity.type
_entity.pdbx_description
1 polymer ?
#
loop_
_entity_poly.entity_id
_entity_poly.type
_entity_poly.pdbx_seq_one_letter_code
_entity_poly.pdbx_strand_id
1 'polypeptide(L)'
;MKSIVFALVLAIPAVACSKSNKDVPASATTTTGGDTKAATGAAAGGSKGSCNKVSVTSKCDEYASLTMGFEEGMCKDLNGTWSTGACPTAGRLGTCKKKSGTTTYYYETKLALNYDAKSAKEDCEDAISEGTWTAAK
;
A
#
# COMPACT_ATOMS: atom_id res chain seq x y z
N MET A 1 17.12 44.06 -21.13
CA MET A 1 17.62 42.75 -21.61
C MET A 1 16.47 41.77 -21.52
N LYS A 2 16.10 41.17 -22.66
CA LYS A 2 14.96 40.24 -22.81
C LYS A 2 15.34 38.89 -22.21
N SER A 3 14.45 38.27 -21.45
CA SER A 3 14.54 36.85 -21.14
C SER A 3 13.15 36.22 -21.20
N ILE A 4 13.17 35.03 -21.78
CA ILE A 4 12.15 34.43 -22.64
C ILE A 4 11.23 33.55 -21.79
N VAL A 5 9.91 33.73 -21.98
CA VAL A 5 8.87 32.84 -21.45
C VAL A 5 8.84 31.58 -22.32
N PHE A 6 9.21 30.42 -21.76
CA PHE A 6 8.99 29.12 -22.38
C PHE A 6 7.73 28.48 -21.78
N ALA A 7 6.62 28.59 -22.49
CA ALA A 7 5.41 27.83 -22.24
C ALA A 7 5.55 26.45 -22.90
N LEU A 8 5.60 25.38 -22.10
CA LEU A 8 5.51 24.01 -22.60
C LEU A 8 4.13 23.45 -22.19
N VAL A 9 3.19 23.51 -23.13
CA VAL A 9 1.87 22.87 -23.04
C VAL A 9 2.01 21.45 -23.55
N LEU A 10 1.85 20.45 -22.68
CA LEU A 10 1.72 19.04 -23.06
C LEU A 10 0.28 18.60 -22.86
N ALA A 11 -0.42 18.40 -23.97
CA ALA A 11 -1.75 17.81 -24.03
C ALA A 11 -1.66 16.28 -23.86
N ILE A 12 -2.47 15.71 -22.97
CA ILE A 12 -2.64 14.26 -22.81
C ILE A 12 -4.02 13.88 -23.36
N PRO A 13 -4.14 12.94 -24.31
CA PRO A 13 -5.43 12.49 -24.82
C PRO A 13 -6.18 11.64 -23.79
N ALA A 14 -7.46 11.95 -23.61
CA ALA A 14 -8.40 11.16 -22.83
C ALA A 14 -8.77 9.87 -23.58
N VAL A 15 -8.40 8.71 -23.03
CA VAL A 15 -8.99 7.42 -23.40
C VAL A 15 -10.23 7.19 -22.54
N ALA A 16 -11.36 7.63 -23.07
CA ALA A 16 -12.68 7.19 -22.62
C ALA A 16 -12.95 5.79 -23.19
N CYS A 17 -13.20 4.81 -22.32
CA CYS A 17 -13.90 3.58 -22.70
C CYS A 17 -15.21 3.53 -21.90
N SER A 18 -16.24 4.14 -22.49
CA SER A 18 -17.64 3.92 -22.11
C SER A 18 -18.18 2.72 -22.90
N LYS A 19 -18.64 1.69 -22.20
CA LYS A 19 -19.64 0.76 -22.73
C LYS A 19 -20.61 0.36 -21.62
N SER A 20 -21.81 0.93 -21.69
CA SER A 20 -22.95 0.63 -20.81
C SER A 20 -23.79 -0.53 -21.36
N ASN A 21 -24.60 -1.10 -20.44
CA ASN A 21 -25.76 -2.00 -20.59
C ASN A 21 -25.41 -3.50 -20.75
N LYS A 22 -25.92 -4.42 -19.93
CA LYS A 22 -27.35 -4.66 -19.60
C LYS A 22 -27.51 -5.71 -18.47
N ASP A 23 -28.61 -5.60 -17.74
CA ASP A 23 -29.37 -6.64 -17.03
C ASP A 23 -28.87 -7.23 -15.68
N VAL A 24 -29.57 -6.80 -14.62
CA VAL A 24 -29.81 -7.55 -13.37
C VAL A 24 -30.72 -8.75 -13.70
N PRO A 25 -30.47 -9.93 -13.12
CA PRO A 25 -31.51 -10.47 -12.25
C PRO A 25 -30.97 -10.94 -10.90
N ALA A 26 -31.84 -10.73 -9.92
CA ALA A 26 -31.72 -11.17 -8.55
C ALA A 26 -31.50 -12.69 -8.44
N SER A 27 -30.67 -13.08 -7.48
CA SER A 27 -31.01 -14.21 -6.62
C SER A 27 -30.65 -13.80 -5.19
N ALA A 28 -31.72 -13.46 -4.47
CA ALA A 28 -31.71 -13.43 -3.03
C ALA A 28 -31.34 -14.83 -2.53
N THR A 29 -30.32 -14.91 -1.71
CA THR A 29 -30.22 -15.96 -0.69
C THR A 29 -29.88 -15.24 0.60
N THR A 30 -30.93 -15.04 1.40
CA THR A 30 -30.83 -14.70 2.81
C THR A 30 -30.30 -15.91 3.55
N THR A 31 -29.09 -15.81 4.11
CA THR A 31 -28.70 -16.57 5.29
C THR A 31 -27.97 -15.65 6.26
N THR A 32 -28.62 -15.43 7.40
CA THR A 32 -28.08 -14.83 8.63
C THR A 32 -26.92 -15.67 9.16
N GLY A 33 -25.82 -15.02 9.54
CA GLY A 33 -24.72 -15.64 10.28
C GLY A 33 -23.44 -14.83 10.14
N GLY A 34 -23.10 -14.06 11.17
CA GLY A 34 -21.86 -13.31 11.23
C GLY A 34 -20.63 -14.23 11.23
N ASP A 35 -19.56 -13.75 10.62
CA ASP A 35 -18.22 -13.72 11.20
C ASP A 35 -17.31 -13.00 10.21
N THR A 36 -16.51 -12.10 10.75
CA THR A 36 -15.65 -11.13 10.08
C THR A 36 -14.68 -11.80 9.11
N LYS A 37 -15.10 -11.96 7.85
CA LYS A 37 -14.20 -12.34 6.76
C LYS A 37 -13.31 -11.16 6.42
N ALA A 38 -12.09 -11.18 6.95
CA ALA A 38 -11.03 -10.26 6.59
C ALA A 38 -11.02 -10.05 5.07
N ALA A 39 -11.24 -8.81 4.64
CA ALA A 39 -11.19 -8.43 3.25
C ALA A 39 -9.79 -8.72 2.70
N THR A 40 -9.67 -9.81 1.96
CA THR A 40 -8.50 -10.18 1.17
C THR A 40 -8.43 -9.23 -0.03
N GLY A 41 -8.05 -7.98 0.22
CA GLY A 41 -7.72 -7.02 -0.82
C GLY A 41 -6.31 -7.30 -1.33
N ALA A 42 -6.21 -8.15 -2.35
CA ALA A 42 -4.97 -8.38 -3.07
C ALA A 42 -4.51 -7.08 -3.76
N ALA A 43 -3.35 -6.55 -3.38
CA ALA A 43 -2.62 -5.64 -4.25
C ALA A 43 -1.92 -6.50 -5.31
N ALA A 44 -2.32 -6.31 -6.56
CA ALA A 44 -1.80 -7.05 -7.71
C ALA A 44 -0.37 -6.58 -8.05
N GLY A 45 0.60 -7.49 -7.93
CA GLY A 45 1.92 -7.34 -8.55
C GLY A 45 3.11 -7.90 -7.77
N GLY A 46 3.31 -9.23 -7.77
CA GLY A 46 4.66 -9.83 -7.71
C GLY A 46 5.43 -9.84 -6.39
N SER A 47 4.81 -9.49 -5.26
CA SER A 47 5.47 -9.55 -3.94
C SER A 47 5.89 -10.99 -3.62
N LYS A 48 7.17 -11.21 -3.29
CA LYS A 48 7.72 -12.54 -2.98
C LYS A 48 7.48 -12.95 -1.53
N GLY A 49 7.27 -11.97 -0.66
CA GLY A 49 6.87 -12.12 0.72
C GLY A 49 6.56 -10.75 1.32
N SER A 50 5.91 -10.76 2.48
CA SER A 50 5.61 -9.57 3.25
C SER A 50 5.86 -9.77 4.73
N CYS A 51 6.22 -8.68 5.39
CA CYS A 51 6.39 -8.63 6.83
C CYS A 51 5.40 -7.64 7.44
N ASN A 52 4.35 -8.18 8.07
CA ASN A 52 3.34 -7.38 8.75
C ASN A 52 3.80 -7.01 10.16
N LYS A 53 4.10 -5.73 10.35
CA LYS A 53 4.51 -5.12 11.62
C LYS A 53 3.50 -4.06 12.09
N VAL A 54 2.25 -4.13 11.61
CA VAL A 54 1.26 -3.08 11.86
C VAL A 54 0.98 -2.93 13.36
N SER A 55 0.96 -4.05 14.10
CA SER A 55 0.74 -4.08 15.54
C SER A 55 1.94 -3.64 16.39
N VAL A 56 3.07 -3.25 15.79
CA VAL A 56 4.26 -2.82 16.54
C VAL A 56 4.84 -1.51 16.02
N THR A 57 4.84 -1.29 14.71
CA THR A 57 5.45 -0.12 14.06
C THR A 57 4.53 0.58 13.07
N SER A 58 3.25 0.21 13.01
CA SER A 58 2.29 0.81 12.06
C SER A 58 2.63 0.59 10.59
N LYS A 59 3.45 -0.44 10.28
CA LYS A 59 3.98 -0.68 8.94
C LYS A 59 3.82 -2.13 8.49
N CYS A 60 3.75 -2.35 7.20
CA CYS A 60 3.90 -3.66 6.58
C CYS A 60 4.77 -3.53 5.33
N ASP A 61 5.82 -4.34 5.21
CA ASP A 61 6.75 -4.29 4.09
C ASP A 61 6.46 -5.44 3.13
N GLU A 62 6.29 -5.14 1.84
CA GLU A 62 6.27 -6.12 0.76
C GLU A 62 7.60 -6.10 0.02
N TYR A 63 8.23 -7.26 -0.07
CA TYR A 63 9.54 -7.42 -0.67
C TYR A 63 9.40 -7.88 -2.13
N ALA A 64 10.08 -7.16 -3.03
CA ALA A 64 10.15 -7.54 -4.45
C ALA A 64 11.05 -8.76 -4.69
N SER A 65 12.02 -8.99 -3.79
CA SER A 65 12.94 -10.13 -3.81
C SER A 65 13.20 -10.61 -2.39
N LEU A 66 13.49 -11.90 -2.22
CA LEU A 66 13.87 -12.50 -0.94
C LEU A 66 15.30 -13.01 -1.00
N THR A 67 16.03 -12.81 0.08
CA THR A 67 17.42 -13.20 0.24
C THR A 67 17.50 -14.36 1.22
N MET A 68 17.31 -15.59 0.72
CA MET A 68 17.47 -16.86 1.48
C MET A 68 16.85 -16.86 2.91
N GLY A 69 15.68 -16.23 3.08
CA GLY A 69 14.97 -16.22 4.37
C GLY A 69 15.42 -15.14 5.37
N PHE A 70 16.34 -14.26 4.99
CA PHE A 70 16.76 -13.13 5.83
C PHE A 70 15.60 -12.19 6.19
N GLU A 71 14.75 -11.88 5.22
CA GLU A 71 13.58 -11.00 5.44
C GLU A 71 12.55 -11.65 6.37
N GLU A 72 12.41 -12.97 6.31
CA GLU A 72 11.56 -13.73 7.24
C GLU A 72 12.12 -13.71 8.67
N GLY A 73 13.43 -13.93 8.81
CA GLY A 73 14.13 -13.86 10.10
C GLY A 73 14.00 -12.48 10.75
N MET A 74 14.36 -11.42 10.01
CA MET A 74 14.20 -10.04 10.47
C MET A 74 12.75 -9.70 10.81
N CYS A 75 11.80 -10.24 10.04
CA CYS A 75 10.39 -10.01 10.34
C CYS A 75 10.01 -10.54 11.72
N LYS A 76 10.43 -11.78 12.02
CA LYS A 76 10.18 -12.43 13.31
C LYS A 76 10.89 -11.71 14.45
N ASP A 77 12.14 -11.29 14.25
CA ASP A 77 12.92 -10.55 15.26
C ASP A 77 12.28 -9.20 15.61
N LEU A 78 11.64 -8.54 14.64
CA LEU A 78 10.89 -7.31 14.84
C LEU A 78 9.46 -7.54 15.39
N ASN A 79 9.14 -8.75 15.84
CA ASN A 79 7.80 -9.16 16.28
C ASN A 79 6.71 -8.95 15.20
N GLY A 80 7.12 -9.04 13.94
CA GLY A 80 6.23 -9.04 12.79
C GLY A 80 5.71 -10.43 12.43
N THR A 81 4.63 -10.45 11.66
CA THR A 81 4.08 -11.67 11.07
C THR A 81 4.53 -11.78 9.62
N TRP A 82 5.34 -12.79 9.31
CA TRP A 82 5.73 -13.11 7.95
C TRP A 82 4.57 -13.74 7.16
N SER A 83 4.44 -13.38 5.89
CA SER A 83 3.47 -13.99 4.97
C SER A 83 4.08 -14.07 3.57
N THR A 84 3.69 -15.09 2.80
CA THR A 84 4.01 -15.17 1.37
C THR A 84 3.02 -14.37 0.51
N GLY A 85 2.00 -13.77 1.13
CA GLY A 85 1.00 -12.93 0.47
C GLY A 85 1.27 -11.43 0.61
N ALA A 86 0.34 -10.63 0.10
CA ALA A 86 0.36 -9.18 0.21
C ALA A 86 0.06 -8.69 1.63
N CYS A 87 0.52 -7.48 1.93
CA CYS A 87 0.16 -6.73 3.12
C CYS A 87 -1.35 -6.41 3.15
N PRO A 88 -1.96 -6.29 4.33
CA PRO A 88 -3.40 -5.97 4.47
C PRO A 88 -3.74 -4.61 3.86
N THR A 89 -4.94 -4.39 3.33
CA THR A 89 -5.31 -3.10 2.71
C THR A 89 -6.10 -2.17 3.62
N ALA A 90 -6.80 -2.72 4.61
CA ALA A 90 -7.64 -1.95 5.53
C ALA A 90 -6.79 -1.02 6.41
N GLY A 91 -7.27 0.21 6.62
CA GLY A 91 -6.64 1.19 7.52
C GLY A 91 -5.29 1.74 7.04
N ARG A 92 -4.98 1.64 5.73
CA ARG A 92 -3.77 2.23 5.16
C ARG A 92 -3.87 3.76 5.12
N LEU A 93 -2.84 4.42 5.62
CA LEU A 93 -2.59 5.86 5.45
C LEU A 93 -1.96 6.15 4.08
N GLY A 94 -1.13 5.23 3.61
CA GLY A 94 -0.45 5.36 2.32
C GLY A 94 0.62 4.30 2.11
N THR A 95 1.36 4.50 1.04
CA THR A 95 2.34 3.57 0.51
C THR A 95 3.63 4.31 0.21
N CYS A 96 4.76 3.70 0.52
CA CYS A 96 6.09 4.18 0.22
C CYS A 96 6.81 3.17 -0.65
N LYS A 97 7.20 3.58 -1.86
CA LYS A 97 8.06 2.77 -2.73
C LYS A 97 9.51 3.14 -2.47
N LYS A 98 10.28 2.21 -1.89
CA LYS A 98 11.71 2.41 -1.64
C LYS A 98 12.50 2.10 -2.91
N LYS A 99 13.68 2.72 -3.05
CA LYS A 99 14.60 2.46 -4.18
C LYS A 99 15.03 1.01 -4.28
N SER A 100 15.06 0.28 -3.16
CA SER A 100 15.36 -1.16 -3.11
C SER A 100 14.30 -2.04 -3.76
N GLY A 101 13.16 -1.49 -4.18
CA GLY A 101 12.01 -2.21 -4.70
C GLY A 101 11.07 -2.73 -3.61
N THR A 102 11.44 -2.60 -2.33
CA THR A 102 10.52 -2.89 -1.21
C THR A 102 9.43 -1.82 -1.16
N THR A 103 8.19 -2.27 -0.99
CA THR A 103 7.04 -1.37 -0.80
C THR A 103 6.62 -1.40 0.66
N THR A 104 6.74 -0.29 1.36
CA THR A 104 6.28 -0.15 2.75
C THR A 104 4.89 0.46 2.76
N TYR A 105 3.93 -0.23 3.37
CA TYR A 105 2.59 0.27 3.62
C TYR A 105 2.49 0.81 5.04
N TYR A 106 1.84 1.95 5.20
CA TYR A 106 1.69 2.66 6.46
C TYR A 106 0.24 2.63 6.88
N TYR A 107 -0.02 2.43 8.18
CA TYR A 107 -1.35 2.19 8.71
C TYR A 107 -1.63 3.08 9.91
N GLU A 108 -2.90 3.38 10.11
CA GLU A 108 -3.35 3.92 11.40
C GLU A 108 -3.22 2.83 12.47
N THR A 109 -2.65 3.17 13.62
CA THR A 109 -2.63 2.26 14.76
C THR A 109 -2.97 2.98 16.04
N LYS A 110 -3.45 2.20 17.01
CA LYS A 110 -3.79 2.68 18.34
C LYS A 110 -2.58 2.83 19.26
N LEU A 111 -1.37 2.49 18.78
CA LEU A 111 -0.16 2.45 19.62
C LEU A 111 0.51 3.81 19.75
N ALA A 112 0.49 4.59 18.67
CA ALA A 112 0.99 5.95 18.66
C ALA A 112 -0.21 6.89 18.52
N LEU A 113 -0.52 7.60 19.61
CA LEU A 113 -1.50 8.68 19.58
C LEU A 113 -1.05 9.68 18.50
N ASN A 114 -1.86 9.83 17.45
CA ASN A 114 -1.62 10.72 16.31
C ASN A 114 -0.61 10.25 15.26
N TYR A 115 -0.42 8.94 15.05
CA TYR A 115 0.28 8.51 13.83
C TYR A 115 -0.61 8.70 12.60
N ASP A 116 -0.33 9.75 11.83
CA ASP A 116 -1.13 10.16 10.67
C ASP A 116 -0.34 10.13 9.36
N ALA A 117 -1.02 10.42 8.25
CA ALA A 117 -0.44 10.38 6.90
C ALA A 117 0.75 11.34 6.71
N LYS A 118 0.79 12.47 7.44
CA LYS A 118 1.92 13.42 7.40
C LYS A 118 3.16 12.79 8.01
N SER A 119 3.06 12.22 9.21
CA SER A 119 4.19 11.52 9.85
C SER A 119 4.63 10.29 9.05
N ALA A 120 3.69 9.56 8.46
CA ALA A 120 3.99 8.43 7.58
C ALA A 120 4.74 8.88 6.31
N LYS A 121 4.34 10.01 5.72
CA LYS A 121 5.04 10.60 4.58
C LYS A 121 6.46 11.05 4.93
N GLU A 122 6.63 11.74 6.06
CA GLU A 122 7.95 12.18 6.54
C GLU A 122 8.91 11.00 6.78
N ASP A 123 8.40 9.90 7.33
CA ASP A 123 9.17 8.66 7.49
C ASP A 123 9.50 7.98 6.15
N CYS A 124 8.61 8.06 5.17
CA CYS A 124 8.87 7.51 3.83
C CYS A 124 9.95 8.29 3.07
N GLU A 125 9.90 9.61 3.16
CA GLU A 125 10.73 10.54 2.39
C GLU A 125 12.03 10.92 3.12
N ASP A 126 12.28 10.32 4.29
CA ASP A 126 13.48 10.57 5.07
C ASP A 126 14.76 10.19 4.29
N ALA A 127 15.89 10.80 4.68
CA ALA A 127 17.16 10.65 3.96
C ALA A 127 17.69 9.20 3.93
N ILE A 128 17.21 8.32 4.81
CA ILE A 128 17.59 6.91 4.90
C ILE A 128 16.68 6.05 4.01
N SER A 129 15.36 6.29 4.02
CA SER A 129 14.41 5.51 3.22
C SER A 129 14.41 5.91 1.75
N GLU A 130 14.66 7.20 1.45
CA GLU A 130 14.63 7.82 0.12
C GLU A 130 13.44 7.33 -0.73
N GLY A 131 12.29 7.16 -0.09
CA GLY A 131 11.12 6.54 -0.68
C GLY A 131 10.22 7.55 -1.38
N THR A 132 9.40 7.03 -2.30
CA THR A 132 8.36 7.83 -2.97
C THR A 132 7.01 7.56 -2.31
N TRP A 133 6.41 8.58 -1.70
CA TRP A 133 5.12 8.49 -1.01
C TRP A 133 3.92 8.51 -1.98
N THR A 134 2.88 7.75 -1.64
CA THR A 134 1.56 7.78 -2.27
C THR A 134 0.50 7.64 -1.19
N ALA A 135 -0.32 8.68 -1.00
CA ALA A 135 -1.41 8.65 -0.02
C ALA A 135 -2.48 7.61 -0.40
N ALA A 136 -3.09 6.98 0.61
CA ALA A 136 -4.29 6.17 0.41
C ALA A 136 -5.48 7.09 0.07
N LYS A 137 -6.45 6.56 -0.69
CA LYS A 137 -7.68 7.27 -1.06
C LYS A 137 -8.78 7.08 -0.03
#